data_AF-A0A1Y4G2F5-F1
#
_entry.id   AF-A0A1Y4G2F5-F1
#
_cell.length_a   1.000
_cell.length_b   1.000
_cell.length_c   1.000
_cell.angle_alpha   90.00
_cell.angle_beta   90.00
_cell.angle_gamma   90.00
#
_symmetry.space_group_name_H-M   'P 1'
#
loop_
_entity.id
_entity.type
_entity.pdbx_description
1 polymer ?
#
loop_
_entity_poly.entity_id
_entity_poly.type
_entity_poly.pdbx_seq_one_letter_code
_entity_poly.pdbx_strand_id
1 'polypeptide(L)'
;MRDVIKLQRRTASGLEDVLSFGDIVASGSNANGDWVRWSDGTQICRSTIILTGLSIEDRAQVWASYSYTPPAAFVGEYDIYISKALA
;
A
#
# COMPACT_ATOMS: atom_id res chain seq x y z
N MET A 1 12.85 -8.48 -29.24
CA MET A 1 12.78 -9.57 -28.25
C MET A 1 13.50 -9.03 -27.02
N ARG A 2 12.81 -8.82 -25.89
CA ARG A 2 13.48 -8.34 -24.66
C ARG A 2 13.87 -9.57 -23.86
N ASP A 3 15.17 -9.75 -23.65
CA ASP A 3 15.68 -10.82 -22.80
C ASP A 3 15.28 -10.53 -21.35
N VAL A 4 14.43 -11.39 -20.79
CA VAL A 4 14.07 -11.33 -19.38
C VAL A 4 15.15 -12.09 -18.62
N ILE A 5 16.08 -11.36 -18.00
CA ILE A 5 17.02 -11.94 -17.05
C ILE A 5 16.23 -12.36 -15.81
N LYS A 6 16.01 -13.67 -15.63
CA LYS A 6 15.45 -14.22 -14.40
C LYS A 6 16.56 -14.25 -13.36
N LEU A 7 16.45 -13.43 -12.33
CA LEU A 7 17.33 -13.49 -11.17
C LEU A 7 16.96 -14.74 -10.37
N GLN A 8 17.83 -15.75 -10.37
CA GLN A 8 17.64 -16.98 -9.61
C GLN A 8 18.75 -17.10 -8.56
N ARG A 9 18.38 -17.43 -7.31
CA ARG A 9 19.35 -17.72 -6.26
C ARG A 9 19.64 -19.20 -6.32
N ARG A 10 20.92 -19.56 -6.37
CA ARG A 10 21.34 -20.94 -6.21
C ARG A 10 21.32 -21.32 -4.73
N THR A 11 20.48 -22.27 -4.36
CA THR A 11 20.44 -22.90 -3.03
C THR A 11 21.04 -24.31 -3.12
N ALA A 12 21.26 -24.97 -1.98
CA ALA A 12 21.71 -26.37 -1.96
C ALA A 12 20.68 -27.34 -2.57
N SER A 13 19.41 -26.93 -2.63
CA SER A 13 18.27 -27.67 -3.18
C SER A 13 17.99 -27.39 -4.66
N GLY A 14 18.50 -26.30 -5.25
CA GLY A 14 18.28 -25.99 -6.66
C GLY A 14 18.40 -24.51 -7.05
N LEU A 15 17.80 -24.16 -8.18
CA LEU A 15 17.59 -22.76 -8.60
C LEU A 15 16.22 -22.32 -8.12
N GLU A 16 16.20 -21.38 -7.18
CA GLU A 16 14.94 -20.80 -6.69
C GLU A 16 14.78 -19.40 -7.29
N ASP A 17 13.55 -19.05 -7.66
CA ASP A 17 13.24 -17.72 -8.16
C ASP A 17 13.52 -16.72 -7.03
N VAL A 18 14.29 -15.66 -7.30
CA VAL A 18 14.68 -14.69 -6.26
C VAL A 18 13.47 -13.92 -5.74
N LEU A 19 12.35 -13.93 -6.47
CA LEU A 19 11.08 -13.43 -5.98
C LEU A 19 10.45 -14.48 -5.05
N SER A 20 11.05 -14.66 -3.87
CA SER A 20 10.39 -15.42 -2.80
C SER A 20 9.14 -14.66 -2.38
N PHE A 21 8.09 -15.38 -1.99
CA PHE A 21 6.95 -14.79 -1.32
C PHE A 21 7.44 -13.95 -0.12
N GLY A 22 7.03 -12.68 -0.06
CA GLY A 22 7.41 -11.75 1.01
C GLY A 22 8.59 -10.82 0.70
N ASP A 23 9.19 -10.90 -0.49
CA ASP A 23 10.19 -9.92 -0.92
C ASP A 23 9.52 -8.60 -1.37
N ILE A 24 10.13 -7.47 -1.02
CA ILE A 24 9.70 -6.17 -1.51
C ILE A 24 10.17 -6.02 -2.96
N VAL A 25 9.22 -5.84 -3.88
CA VAL A 25 9.52 -5.68 -5.32
C VAL A 25 9.50 -4.22 -5.77
N ALA A 26 8.80 -3.35 -5.04
CA ALA A 26 8.81 -1.93 -5.28
C ALA A 26 8.38 -1.14 -4.03
N SER A 27 8.91 0.07 -3.89
CA SER A 27 8.48 1.02 -2.88
C SER A 27 8.65 2.45 -3.40
N GLY A 28 7.99 3.40 -2.76
CA GLY A 28 8.13 4.80 -3.10
C GLY A 28 7.42 5.72 -2.12
N SER A 29 7.64 7.02 -2.33
CA SER A 29 7.05 8.10 -1.57
C SER A 29 6.69 9.24 -2.52
N ASN A 30 5.53 9.85 -2.31
CA ASN A 30 5.11 11.06 -3.00
C ASN A 30 4.26 11.94 -2.08
N ALA A 31 3.70 13.03 -2.62
CA ALA A 31 2.88 13.96 -1.85
C ALA A 31 1.64 13.31 -1.19
N ASN A 32 1.20 12.15 -1.66
CA ASN A 32 0.05 11.42 -1.11
C ASN A 32 0.46 10.38 -0.04
N GLY A 33 1.75 10.21 0.23
CA GLY A 33 2.28 9.31 1.25
C GLY A 33 3.27 8.27 0.71
N ASP A 34 3.47 7.22 1.50
CA ASP A 34 4.43 6.16 1.25
C ASP A 34 3.73 4.86 0.85
N TRP A 35 4.43 4.02 0.08
CA TRP A 35 3.91 2.71 -0.30
C TRP A 35 5.01 1.66 -0.46
N VAL A 36 4.62 0.42 -0.25
CA VAL A 36 5.44 -0.78 -0.47
C VAL A 36 4.58 -1.84 -1.16
N ARG A 37 5.18 -2.54 -2.13
CA ARG A 37 4.59 -3.69 -2.82
C ARG A 37 5.50 -4.90 -2.70
N TRP A 38 4.89 -6.05 -2.42
CA TRP A 38 5.57 -7.33 -2.27
C TRP A 38 5.37 -8.22 -3.51
N SER A 39 6.23 -9.23 -3.62
CA SER A 39 6.26 -10.21 -4.72
C SER A 39 4.97 -11.02 -4.86
N ASP A 40 4.21 -11.15 -3.78
CA ASP A 40 2.91 -11.82 -3.73
C ASP A 40 1.74 -10.93 -4.25
N GLY A 41 2.04 -9.69 -4.63
CA GLY A 41 1.05 -8.71 -5.07
C GLY A 41 0.46 -7.86 -3.95
N THR A 42 0.75 -8.16 -2.68
CA THR A 42 0.34 -7.34 -1.54
C THR A 42 0.89 -5.93 -1.71
N GLN A 43 0.07 -4.93 -1.40
CA GLN A 43 0.48 -3.53 -1.37
C GLN A 43 -0.05 -2.86 -0.11
N ILE A 44 0.82 -2.11 0.56
CA ILE A 44 0.44 -1.28 1.70
C ILE A 44 0.79 0.17 1.35
N CYS A 45 -0.21 1.05 1.52
CA CYS A 45 -0.04 2.49 1.44
C CYS A 45 -0.21 3.11 2.83
N ARG A 46 0.62 4.09 3.16
CA ARG A 46 0.55 4.84 4.43
C ARG A 46 0.53 6.32 4.15
N SER A 47 -0.41 7.02 4.77
CA SER A 47 -0.59 8.46 4.61
C SER A 47 -1.21 9.07 5.85
N THR A 48 -0.90 10.33 6.13
CA THR A 48 -1.60 11.13 7.13
C THR A 48 -2.56 12.06 6.43
N ILE A 49 -3.84 11.98 6.78
CA ILE A 49 -4.88 12.89 6.29
C ILE A 49 -5.37 13.77 7.44
N ILE A 50 -5.54 15.06 7.18
CA ILE A 50 -6.15 16.00 8.13
C ILE A 50 -7.63 16.09 7.77
N LEU A 51 -8.48 15.64 8.69
CA LEU A 51 -9.93 15.78 8.55
C LEU A 51 -10.36 17.11 9.17
N THR A 52 -10.94 18.02 8.38
CA THR A 52 -11.40 19.35 8.80
C THR A 52 -12.91 19.51 8.64
N GLY A 53 -13.57 20.23 9.54
CA GLY A 53 -15.02 20.43 9.45
C GLY A 53 -15.84 19.17 9.79
N LEU A 54 -15.31 18.33 10.69
CA LEU A 54 -16.08 17.24 11.28
C LEU A 54 -17.25 17.83 12.08
N SER A 55 -18.48 17.61 11.62
CA SER A 55 -19.68 17.93 12.41
C SER A 55 -19.94 16.78 13.37
N ILE A 56 -19.57 16.99 14.64
CA ILE A 56 -19.86 16.05 15.73
C ILE A 56 -21.25 16.39 16.29
N GLU A 57 -22.28 16.25 15.46
CA GLU A 57 -23.65 16.25 15.97
C GLU A 57 -23.95 14.86 16.57
N ASP A 58 -24.61 14.85 17.74
CA ASP A 58 -24.92 13.64 18.53
C ASP A 58 -25.66 12.52 17.75
N ARG A 59 -26.14 12.79 16.53
CA ARG A 59 -26.91 11.84 15.70
C ARG A 59 -26.55 11.85 14.21
N ALA A 60 -25.41 12.39 13.81
CA ALA A 60 -25.02 12.36 12.40
C ALA A 60 -24.65 10.94 11.96
N GLN A 61 -25.33 10.41 10.93
CA GLN A 61 -25.00 9.13 10.30
C GLN A 61 -23.66 9.19 9.53
N VAL A 62 -23.27 10.39 9.09
CA VAL A 62 -22.00 10.67 8.40
C VAL A 62 -21.45 11.99 8.95
N TRP A 63 -20.26 11.98 9.57
CA TRP A 63 -19.63 13.17 10.15
C TRP A 63 -18.94 14.08 9.13
N ALA A 64 -18.47 13.49 8.02
CA ALA A 64 -17.91 14.18 6.86
C ALA A 64 -17.65 13.15 5.73
N SER A 65 -17.50 13.65 4.49
CA SER A 65 -17.09 12.86 3.33
C SER A 65 -15.76 13.38 2.81
N TYR A 66 -14.80 12.47 2.57
CA TYR A 66 -13.48 12.80 2.02
C TYR A 66 -13.14 11.84 0.89
N SER A 67 -12.46 12.37 -0.12
CA SER A 67 -11.83 11.56 -1.15
C SER A 67 -10.41 11.23 -0.75
N TYR A 68 -10.06 9.95 -0.77
CA TYR A 68 -8.69 9.47 -0.54
C TYR A 68 -8.09 8.98 -1.85
N THR A 69 -6.91 9.49 -2.21
CA THR A 69 -6.14 8.98 -3.35
C THR A 69 -4.88 8.31 -2.82
N PRO A 70 -4.68 6.99 -3.02
CA PRO A 70 -3.50 6.31 -2.52
C PRO A 70 -2.23 6.77 -3.26
N PRO A 71 -1.06 6.73 -2.61
CA PRO A 71 0.22 7.09 -3.22
C PRO A 71 0.64 6.17 -4.38
N ALA A 72 0.12 4.95 -4.44
CA ALA A 72 0.24 4.05 -5.58
C ALA A 72 -1.12 3.39 -5.90
N ALA A 73 -1.40 3.18 -7.19
CA ALA A 73 -2.65 2.54 -7.61
C ALA A 73 -2.71 1.07 -7.15
N PHE A 74 -3.90 0.64 -6.72
CA PHE A 74 -4.22 -0.77 -6.46
C PHE A 74 -4.82 -1.43 -7.71
N VAL A 75 -4.65 -2.74 -7.81
CA VAL A 75 -5.36 -3.55 -8.81
C VAL A 75 -6.59 -4.15 -8.11
N GLY A 76 -7.78 -3.69 -8.48
CA GLY A 76 -9.03 -4.15 -7.86
C GLY A 76 -9.42 -3.38 -6.60
N GLU A 77 -10.26 -4.00 -5.78
CA GLU A 77 -10.73 -3.45 -4.51
C GLU A 77 -9.61 -3.45 -3.46
N TYR A 78 -9.67 -2.51 -2.51
CA TYR A 78 -8.71 -2.39 -1.43
C TYR A 78 -9.39 -1.89 -0.16
N ASP A 79 -8.87 -2.31 0.98
CA ASP A 79 -9.34 -1.87 2.29
C ASP A 79 -8.61 -0.63 2.77
N ILE A 80 -9.32 0.23 3.51
CA ILE A 80 -8.76 1.42 4.15
C ILE A 80 -8.96 1.31 5.66
N TYR A 81 -7.85 1.39 6.39
CA TYR A 81 -7.87 1.46 7.85
C TYR A 81 -7.46 2.86 8.30
N ILE A 82 -8.33 3.51 9.08
CA ILE A 82 -8.09 4.86 9.62
C ILE A 82 -7.94 4.75 11.13
N SER A 83 -6.87 5.32 11.67
CA SER A 83 -6.67 5.47 13.11
C SER A 83 -6.47 6.95 13.44
N LYS A 84 -6.93 7.34 14.64
CA LYS A 84 -6.65 8.68 15.17
C LYS A 84 -5.26 8.69 15.80
N ALA A 85 -4.44 9.67 15.46
CA ALA A 85 -3.27 9.97 16.27
C ALA A 85 -3.75 10.48 17.64
N LEU A 86 -3.28 9.85 18.72
CA LEU A 86 -3.40 10.44 20.05
C LEU A 86 -2.36 11.56 20.13
N ALA A 87 -2.82 12.79 20.32
CA ALA A 87 -1.98 13.92 20.70
C ALA A 87 -1.68 13.86 22.20
#